data_AF-T1L0E3-F1
#
_entry.id   AF-T1L0E3-F1
#
_cell.length_a   1.000
_cell.length_b   1.000
_cell.length_c   1.000
_cell.angle_alpha   90.00
_cell.angle_beta   90.00
_cell.angle_gamma   90.00
#
_symmetry.space_group_name_H-M   'P 1'
#
loop_
_entity.id
_entity.type
_entity.pdbx_description
1 polymer ?
#
loop_
_entity_poly.entity_id
_entity_poly.type
_entity_poly.pdbx_seq_one_letter_code
_entity_poly.pdbx_strand_id
1 'polypeptide(L)'
;MNLIKKRLRVEMWICEQLQVLYSTNDGSESNDVEIDLDELLDVEGDDLRREWLKARLNGAKKPMVVIEKFIDEVLEKAKTL
;
A
#
# COMPACT_ATOMS: atom_id res chain seq x y z
N MET A 1 9.63 6.84 -22.43
CA MET A 1 8.88 7.87 -21.66
C MET A 1 7.45 7.39 -21.40
N ASN A 2 7.12 6.99 -20.17
CA ASN A 2 5.76 7.04 -19.59
C ASN A 2 5.81 6.68 -18.09
N LEU A 3 6.80 7.21 -17.36
CA LEU A 3 6.96 6.99 -15.91
C LEU A 3 5.70 7.42 -15.14
N ILE A 4 5.09 8.54 -15.55
CA ILE A 4 3.83 9.05 -15.00
C ILE A 4 2.67 8.04 -15.13
N LYS A 5 2.55 7.34 -16.27
CA LYS A 5 1.44 6.38 -16.47
C LYS A 5 1.62 5.12 -15.64
N LYS A 6 2.85 4.66 -15.47
CA LYS A 6 3.14 3.50 -14.62
C LYS A 6 2.87 3.86 -13.15
N ARG A 7 3.31 5.04 -12.72
CA ARG A 7 3.18 5.51 -11.35
C ARG A 7 1.71 5.64 -10.93
N LEU A 8 0.92 6.31 -11.76
CA LEU A 8 -0.53 6.47 -11.52
C LEU A 8 -1.26 5.12 -11.43
N ARG A 9 -0.83 4.11 -12.20
CA ARG A 9 -1.42 2.77 -12.14
C ARG A 9 -1.15 2.08 -10.81
N VAL A 10 0.06 2.24 -10.27
CA VAL A 10 0.41 1.67 -8.96
C VAL A 10 -0.32 2.42 -7.85
N GLU A 11 -0.42 3.75 -7.92
CA GLU A 11 -1.19 4.55 -6.96
C GLU A 11 -2.68 4.19 -6.95
N MET A 12 -3.31 4.07 -8.14
CA MET A 12 -4.71 3.61 -8.22
C MET A 12 -4.90 2.21 -7.62
N TRP A 13 -4.00 1.28 -7.93
CA TRP A 13 -4.10 -0.08 -7.39
C TRP A 13 -3.90 -0.12 -5.87
N ILE A 14 -2.96 0.66 -5.32
CA ILE A 14 -2.75 0.79 -3.88
C ILE A 14 -4.02 1.29 -3.20
N CYS A 15 -4.66 2.35 -3.73
CA CYS A 15 -5.94 2.84 -3.22
C CYS A 15 -7.05 1.77 -3.28
N GLU A 16 -7.17 1.04 -4.38
CA GLU A 16 -8.16 -0.04 -4.50
C GLU A 16 -7.93 -1.16 -3.46
N GLN A 17 -6.67 -1.58 -3.27
CA GLN A 17 -6.33 -2.61 -2.27
C GLN A 17 -6.55 -2.11 -0.84
N LEU A 18 -6.18 -0.87 -0.53
CA LEU A 18 -6.45 -0.25 0.77
C LEU A 18 -7.95 -0.18 1.01
N GLN A 19 -8.74 0.23 0.01
CA GLN A 19 -10.18 0.20 0.12
C GLN A 19 -10.69 -1.22 0.40
N VAL A 20 -10.15 -2.27 -0.23
CA VAL A 20 -10.53 -3.67 0.06
C VAL A 20 -10.10 -4.12 1.47
N LEU A 21 -8.92 -3.68 1.93
CA LEU A 21 -8.39 -3.97 3.26
C LEU A 21 -9.24 -3.30 4.36
N TYR A 22 -9.65 -2.05 4.13
CA TYR A 22 -10.38 -1.23 5.09
C TYR A 22 -11.90 -1.22 4.90
N SER A 23 -12.43 -1.74 3.78
CA SER A 23 -13.86 -2.01 3.59
C SER A 23 -14.29 -3.17 4.48
N THR A 24 -14.46 -2.87 5.76
CA THR A 24 -15.37 -3.58 6.64
C THR A 24 -16.70 -2.86 6.51
N ASN A 25 -17.78 -3.62 6.31
CA ASN A 25 -19.17 -3.20 6.06
C ASN A 25 -19.81 -2.34 7.18
N ASP A 26 -19.02 -1.84 8.12
CA ASP A 26 -19.44 -1.05 9.25
C ASP A 26 -18.99 0.38 8.95
N GLY A 27 -19.94 1.29 8.73
CA GLY A 27 -19.71 2.70 8.33
C GLY A 27 -18.96 3.56 9.36
N SER A 28 -18.11 2.93 10.16
CA SER A 28 -17.21 3.51 11.12
C SER A 28 -15.89 3.80 10.40
N GLU A 29 -15.72 5.08 10.04
CA GLU A 29 -14.42 5.72 9.84
C GLU A 29 -13.54 4.97 8.84
N SER A 30 -13.77 5.20 7.53
CA SER A 30 -12.76 4.91 6.51
C SER A 30 -11.44 5.41 7.07
N ASN A 31 -10.58 4.49 7.49
CA ASN A 31 -9.24 4.84 7.92
C ASN A 31 -8.61 5.28 6.61
N ASP A 32 -8.54 6.59 6.41
CA ASP A 32 -7.99 7.28 5.25
C ASP A 32 -6.47 7.04 5.29
N VAL A 33 -6.10 5.78 5.08
CA VAL A 33 -4.73 5.35 4.98
C VAL A 33 -4.38 5.58 3.53
N GLU A 34 -3.73 6.70 3.27
CA GLU A 34 -3.09 6.99 2.01
C GLU A 34 -1.63 6.51 2.10
N ILE A 35 -1.20 5.80 1.05
CA ILE A 35 0.19 5.35 0.91
C ILE A 35 0.81 6.14 -0.24
N ASP A 36 1.66 7.09 0.11
CA ASP A 36 2.43 7.89 -0.85
C ASP A 36 3.53 7.05 -1.49
N LEU A 37 3.40 6.82 -2.80
CA LEU A 37 4.38 6.03 -3.55
C LEU A 37 5.74 6.73 -3.67
N ASP A 38 5.79 8.07 -3.69
CA ASP A 38 7.06 8.81 -3.64
C ASP A 38 7.79 8.56 -2.31
N GLU A 39 7.09 8.62 -1.17
CA GLU A 39 7.70 8.32 0.13
C GLU A 39 8.20 6.88 0.18
N LEU A 40 7.41 5.92 -0.32
CA LEU A 40 7.83 4.52 -0.37
C LEU A 40 9.08 4.33 -1.24
N LEU A 41 9.17 5.04 -2.36
CA LEU A 41 10.35 4.99 -3.25
C LEU A 41 11.57 5.62 -2.59
N ASP A 42 11.40 6.69 -1.81
CA ASP A 42 12.46 7.38 -1.07
C ASP A 42 13.05 6.51 0.05
N VAL A 43 12.25 5.64 0.66
CA VAL A 43 12.73 4.68 1.66
C VAL A 43 13.71 3.68 1.02
N GLU A 44 14.97 3.71 1.45
CA GLU A 44 16.00 2.79 0.99
C GLU A 44 15.98 1.49 1.79
N GLY A 45 15.65 0.38 1.12
CA GLY A 45 15.68 -0.98 1.68
C GLY A 45 14.29 -1.62 1.78
N ASP A 46 14.19 -2.86 1.34
CA ASP A 46 12.93 -3.61 1.35
C ASP A 46 12.39 -3.85 2.77
N ASP A 47 13.29 -4.11 3.72
CA ASP A 47 12.92 -4.30 5.13
C ASP A 47 12.29 -3.04 5.73
N LEU A 48 12.89 -1.87 5.49
CA LEU A 48 12.34 -0.58 5.95
C LEU A 48 11.01 -0.26 5.27
N ARG A 49 10.91 -0.46 3.95
CA ARG A 49 9.66 -0.25 3.21
C ARG A 49 8.54 -1.15 3.74
N ARG A 50 8.87 -2.41 4.05
CA ARG A 50 7.93 -3.37 4.65
C ARG A 50 7.47 -2.91 6.03
N GLU A 51 8.37 -2.45 6.89
CA GLU A 51 8.01 -1.92 8.21
C GLU A 51 7.16 -0.65 8.12
N TRP A 52 7.52 0.27 7.22
CA TRP A 52 6.77 1.49 6.97
C TRP A 52 5.34 1.20 6.52
N LEU A 53 5.17 0.26 5.58
CA LEU A 53 3.85 -0.19 5.13
C LEU A 53 3.08 -0.90 6.26
N LYS A 54 3.74 -1.76 7.05
CA LYS A 54 3.11 -2.42 8.21
C LYS A 54 2.63 -1.42 9.25
N ALA A 55 3.38 -0.34 9.48
CA ALA A 55 2.99 0.73 10.39
C ALA A 55 1.76 1.50 9.88
N ARG A 56 1.70 1.81 8.58
CA ARG A 56 0.53 2.45 7.96
C ARG A 56 -0.70 1.53 7.91
N LEU A 57 -0.47 0.23 7.73
CA LEU A 57 -1.50 -0.80 7.67
C LEU A 57 -1.89 -1.35 9.05
N ASN A 58 -1.35 -0.79 10.14
CA ASN A 58 -1.62 -1.28 11.50
C ASN A 58 -3.12 -1.19 11.87
N GLY A 59 -3.83 -0.22 11.31
CA GLY A 59 -5.28 -0.06 11.50
C GLY A 59 -6.13 -1.06 10.71
N ALA A 60 -5.54 -1.86 9.81
CA ALA A 60 -6.29 -2.75 8.94
C ALA A 60 -6.89 -3.91 9.76
N LYS A 61 -8.23 -4.06 9.71
CA LYS A 61 -8.96 -5.15 10.39
C LYS A 61 -8.83 -6.52 9.70
N LYS A 62 -7.97 -6.64 8.68
CA LYS A 62 -7.77 -7.88 7.91
C LYS A 62 -6.72 -8.77 8.57
N PRO A 63 -6.74 -10.08 8.29
CA PRO A 63 -5.73 -10.99 8.81
C PRO A 63 -4.33 -10.61 8.30
N MET A 64 -3.31 -10.79 9.15
CA MET A 64 -1.91 -10.46 8.85
C MET A 64 -1.41 -11.07 7.53
N VAL A 65 -1.91 -12.26 7.16
CA VAL A 65 -1.54 -12.90 5.88
C VAL A 65 -1.92 -12.08 4.65
N VAL A 66 -3.04 -11.34 4.70
CA VAL A 66 -3.50 -10.49 3.59
C VAL A 66 -2.70 -9.19 3.56
N ILE A 67 -2.41 -8.63 4.75
CA ILE A 67 -1.56 -7.45 4.91
C ILE A 67 -0.15 -7.75 4.38
N GLU A 68 0.45 -8.88 4.74
CA GLU A 68 1.79 -9.25 4.28
C GLU A 68 1.84 -9.52 2.77
N LYS A 69 0.83 -10.17 2.19
CA LYS A 69 0.72 -10.31 0.73
C LYS A 69 0.64 -8.95 0.03
N PHE A 70 -0.19 -8.05 0.55
CA PHE A 70 -0.31 -6.70 0.00
C PHE A 70 1.04 -5.96 0.04
N ILE A 71 1.76 -6.04 1.16
CA ILE A 71 3.08 -5.42 1.29
C ILE A 71 4.07 -5.97 0.25
N ASP A 72 4.11 -7.30 0.07
CA ASP A 72 4.99 -7.95 -0.89
C ASP A 72 4.67 -7.49 -2.33
N GLU A 73 3.40 -7.47 -2.71
CA GLU A 73 2.95 -6.98 -4.01
C GLU A 73 3.29 -5.50 -4.23
N VAL A 74 3.10 -4.64 -3.21
CA VAL A 74 3.48 -3.22 -3.27
C VAL A 74 4.98 -3.06 -3.52
N LEU A 75 5.82 -3.84 -2.83
CA LEU A 75 7.27 -3.83 -3.01
C LEU A 75 7.68 -4.27 -4.42
N GLU A 76 7.07 -5.33 -4.94
CA GLU A 76 7.33 -5.79 -6.31
C GLU A 76 6.92 -4.74 -7.35
N LYS A 77 5.77 -4.08 -7.16
CA LYS A 77 5.28 -2.99 -8.02
C LYS A 77 6.21 -1.78 -7.96
N ALA A 78 6.66 -1.40 -6.78
CA ALA A 78 7.60 -0.31 -6.56
C ALA A 78 8.96 -0.59 -7.23
N LYS A 79 9.43 -1.84 -7.21
CA LYS A 79 10.65 -2.27 -7.91
C LYS A 79 10.54 -2.29 -9.43
N THR A 80 9.33 -2.47 -9.96
CA THR A 80 9.07 -2.59 -11.42
C THR A 80 8.71 -1.26 -12.11
N LEU A 81 8.60 -0.19 -11.33
CA LEU A 81 8.37 1.19 -11.78
C LEU A 81 9.62 1.81 -12.41
#